data_AF-A0A5B7B1Z3-F1
#
_entry.id   AF-A0A5B7B1Z3-F1
#
_cell.length_a   1.000
_cell.length_b   1.000
_cell.length_c   1.000
_cell.angle_alpha   90.00
_cell.angle_beta   90.00
_cell.angle_gamma   90.00
#
_symmetry.space_group_name_H-M   'P 1'
#
loop_
_entity.id
_entity.type
_entity.pdbx_description
1 polymer ?
#
loop_
_entity_poly.entity_id
_entity_poly.type
_entity_poly.pdbx_seq_one_letter_code
_entity_poly.pdbx_strand_id
1 'polypeptide(L)'
;HRLSTIRNADIITVVQNGQVMETGSHDELIQDENGLYTSLVRLQQTEKSKEDVPFASGGSASSIANTHDINNTSSSRLAMVSRSSSANRGGESSSGTAVVEDQVFAVPSFRRLLAMNLPEWRQATLGSISAVLFGAVQPVYAFAMGSMISVYFLPDHSEIKAKTRTYALCFIGLAVFSLLINISQHYNFAATGEYLTKRIRERMLSKILTFEIGWF
;
A
#
# COMPACT_ATOMS: atom_id res chain seq x y z
N HIS A 1 -16.72 27.18 1.72
CA HIS A 1 -15.55 26.98 2.60
C HIS A 1 -16.00 26.15 3.80
N ARG A 2 -15.20 25.24 4.37
CA ARG A 2 -15.65 24.43 5.51
C ARG A 2 -15.45 25.22 6.82
N LEU A 3 -16.52 25.46 7.60
CA LEU A 3 -16.41 26.14 8.91
C LEU A 3 -15.59 25.32 9.93
N SER A 4 -15.45 24.01 9.71
CA SER A 4 -14.63 23.14 10.56
C SER A 4 -13.14 23.50 10.58
N THR A 5 -12.61 24.11 9.51
CA THR A 5 -11.19 24.48 9.42
C THR A 5 -10.86 25.78 10.14
N ILE A 6 -11.87 26.57 10.50
CA ILE A 6 -11.72 27.87 11.18
C ILE A 6 -12.14 27.81 12.66
N ARG A 7 -12.52 26.62 13.15
CA ARG A 7 -12.98 26.43 14.54
C ARG A 7 -11.92 26.80 15.58
N ASN A 8 -10.65 26.51 15.28
CA ASN A 8 -9.51 26.77 16.17
C ASN A 8 -8.81 28.10 15.84
N ALA A 9 -9.46 29.02 15.12
CA ALA A 9 -8.90 30.33 14.85
C ALA A 9 -8.98 31.20 16.11
N ASP A 10 -7.93 31.97 16.38
CA ASP A 10 -7.88 32.88 17.53
C ASP A 10 -8.97 33.97 17.44
N ILE A 11 -9.31 34.41 16.22
CA ILE A 11 -10.34 35.40 15.94
C ILE A 11 -11.10 35.01 14.67
N ILE A 12 -12.42 35.01 14.74
CA ILE A 12 -13.33 34.79 13.62
C ILE A 12 -14.10 36.09 13.39
N THR A 13 -14.15 36.55 12.14
CA THR A 13 -14.89 37.76 11.74
C THR A 13 -15.97 37.39 10.73
N VAL A 14 -17.23 37.65 11.06
CA VAL A 14 -18.37 37.42 10.17
C VAL A 14 -18.67 38.69 9.39
N VAL A 15 -18.66 38.58 8.05
CA VAL A 15 -18.89 39.71 7.15
C VAL A 15 -20.20 39.49 6.38
N GLN A 16 -21.06 40.50 6.36
CA GLN A 16 -22.27 40.53 5.54
C GLN A 16 -22.34 41.85 4.77
N ASN A 17 -22.60 41.78 3.46
CA ASN A 17 -22.70 42.95 2.57
C ASN A 17 -21.49 43.91 2.64
N GLY A 18 -20.29 43.36 2.89
CA GLY A 18 -19.05 44.14 2.97
C GLY A 18 -18.81 44.84 4.32
N GLN A 19 -19.61 44.56 5.34
CA GLN A 19 -19.44 45.08 6.70
C GLN A 19 -19.21 43.95 7.71
N VAL A 20 -18.40 44.22 8.73
CA VAL A 20 -18.14 43.29 9.84
C VAL A 20 -19.34 43.33 10.77
N MET A 21 -19.98 42.17 10.94
CA MET A 21 -21.19 42.01 11.76
C MET A 21 -20.87 41.42 13.14
N GLU A 22 -19.95 40.46 13.21
CA GLU A 22 -19.57 39.77 14.46
C GLU A 22 -18.06 39.53 14.46
N THR A 23 -17.43 39.59 15.65
CA THR A 23 -16.01 39.25 15.82
C THR A 23 -15.80 38.63 17.19
N GLY A 24 -15.10 37.50 17.24
CA GLY A 24 -14.82 36.79 18.48
C GLY A 24 -14.20 35.42 18.22
N SER A 25 -13.89 34.69 19.28
CA SER A 25 -13.50 33.29 19.18
C SER A 25 -14.71 32.40 18.87
N HIS A 26 -14.46 31.14 18.47
CA HIS A 26 -15.53 30.18 18.21
C HIS A 26 -16.49 30.02 19.40
N ASP A 27 -15.93 29.92 20.61
CA ASP A 27 -16.70 29.67 21.83
C ASP A 27 -17.54 30.88 22.24
N GLU A 28 -17.12 32.09 21.90
CA GLU A 28 -17.88 33.32 22.15
C GLU A 28 -19.03 33.47 21.15
N LEU A 29 -18.76 33.23 19.86
CA LEU A 29 -19.76 33.44 18.80
C LEU A 29 -20.84 32.35 18.77
N ILE A 30 -20.55 31.14 19.25
CA ILE A 30 -21.51 30.03 19.29
C ILE A 30 -22.51 30.13 20.46
N GLN A 31 -22.19 30.93 21.49
CA GLN A 31 -23.08 31.15 22.63
C GLN A 31 -24.31 31.99 22.28
N ASP A 32 -24.21 32.83 21.24
CA ASP A 32 -25.35 33.55 20.72
C ASP A 32 -26.17 32.63 19.79
N GLU A 33 -27.28 32.12 20.30
CA GLU A 33 -28.17 31.23 19.54
C GLU A 33 -28.82 31.89 18.31
N ASN A 34 -28.86 33.23 18.28
CA ASN A 34 -29.41 34.04 17.19
C ASN A 34 -28.32 34.70 16.32
N GLY A 35 -27.05 34.44 16.60
CA GLY A 35 -25.92 34.97 15.85
C GLY A 35 -25.86 34.48 14.40
N LEU A 36 -25.29 35.30 13.52
CA LEU A 36 -25.04 34.98 12.12
C LEU A 36 -24.05 33.82 12.00
N TYR A 37 -23.00 33.82 12.82
CA TYR A 37 -22.05 32.70 12.89
C TYR A 37 -22.74 31.37 13.23
N THR A 38 -23.57 31.36 14.27
CA THR A 38 -24.31 30.17 14.74
C THR A 38 -25.26 29.64 13.67
N SER A 39 -25.93 30.53 12.96
CA SER A 39 -26.82 30.16 11.84
C SER A 39 -26.06 29.46 10.70
N LEU A 40 -24.87 29.96 10.34
CA LEU A 40 -24.00 29.35 9.33
C LEU A 40 -23.49 27.97 9.77
N VAL A 41 -23.11 27.82 11.04
CA VAL A 41 -22.65 26.54 11.61
C VAL A 41 -23.78 25.50 11.59
N ARG A 42 -25.01 25.88 11.97
CA ARG A 42 -26.19 24.99 11.95
C ARG A 42 -26.54 24.54 10.52
N LEU A 43 -26.48 25.45 9.54
CA LEU A 43 -26.73 25.11 8.13
C LEU A 43 -25.72 24.07 7.62
N GLN A 44 -24.43 24.27 7.92
CA GLN A 44 -23.40 23.34 7.48
C GLN A 44 -23.46 21.98 8.20
N GLN A 45 -23.86 21.95 9.48
CA GLN A 45 -24.11 20.70 10.20
C GLN A 45 -25.32 19.95 9.62
N THR A 46 -26.37 20.67 9.23
CA THR A 46 -27.58 20.09 8.63
C THR A 46 -27.29 19.48 7.25
N GLU A 47 -26.42 20.09 6.44
CA GLU A 47 -25.96 19.52 5.17
C GLU A 47 -25.17 18.22 5.40
N LYS A 48 -24.30 18.20 6.42
CA LYS A 48 -23.54 17.00 6.78
C LYS A 48 -24.42 15.86 7.29
N SER A 49 -25.56 16.16 7.92
CA SER A 49 -26.53 15.18 8.42
C SER A 49 -27.57 14.73 7.38
N LYS A 50 -27.71 15.42 6.25
CA LYS A 50 -28.65 15.04 5.18
C LYS A 50 -28.09 14.00 4.19
N GLU A 51 -26.80 13.69 4.26
CA GLU A 51 -26.18 12.63 3.46
C GLU A 51 -26.33 11.23 4.07
N ASP A 52 -26.82 11.11 5.32
CA ASP A 52 -27.08 9.84 5.98
C ASP A 52 -28.59 9.62 6.21
N VAL A 53 -29.26 8.97 5.26
CA VAL A 53 -30.57 8.35 5.49
C VAL A 53 -30.40 6.83 5.44
N PRO A 54 -30.64 6.13 6.56
CA PRO A 54 -31.78 5.23 6.55
C PRO A 54 -32.67 5.39 7.79
N PHE A 55 -33.97 5.43 7.50
CA PHE A 55 -35.11 5.06 8.34
C PHE A 55 -34.79 4.12 9.53
N ALA A 56 -35.02 4.59 10.76
CA ALA A 56 -35.83 3.89 11.79
C ALA A 56 -35.83 4.64 13.13
N SER A 57 -36.98 4.56 13.79
CA SER A 57 -37.44 5.15 15.04
C SER A 57 -36.79 4.62 16.34
N GLY A 58 -36.65 5.51 17.33
CA GLY A 58 -36.95 5.19 18.75
C GLY A 58 -35.86 5.46 19.80
N GLY A 59 -36.21 6.29 20.81
CA GLY A 59 -35.87 6.01 22.22
C GLY A 59 -34.70 6.77 22.90
N SER A 60 -35.02 7.97 23.43
CA SER A 60 -34.70 8.56 24.75
C SER A 60 -33.37 8.36 25.53
N ALA A 61 -32.89 9.52 26.04
CA ALA A 61 -32.26 9.81 27.36
C ALA A 61 -30.81 9.33 27.61
N SER A 62 -29.89 10.03 28.31
CA SER A 62 -29.86 11.31 29.02
C SER A 62 -28.43 11.61 29.51
N SER A 63 -28.16 12.89 29.80
CA SER A 63 -27.23 13.46 30.81
C SER A 63 -25.70 13.32 30.68
N ILE A 64 -25.05 14.49 30.58
CA ILE A 64 -23.62 14.77 30.55
C ILE A 64 -23.19 15.32 31.93
N ALA A 65 -22.04 14.87 32.46
CA ALA A 65 -21.24 15.65 33.42
C ALA A 65 -19.75 15.19 33.46
N ASN A 66 -18.87 16.16 33.16
CA ASN A 66 -17.47 16.43 33.60
C ASN A 66 -16.45 15.31 33.88
N THR A 67 -15.21 15.44 33.33
CA THR A 67 -14.06 16.14 33.97
C THR A 67 -12.76 16.10 33.11
N HIS A 68 -12.00 17.21 33.15
CA HIS A 68 -10.54 17.45 33.04
C HIS A 68 -9.62 16.19 33.18
N ASP A 69 -8.41 16.00 32.62
CA ASP A 69 -7.32 16.93 32.24
C ASP A 69 -6.12 16.24 31.51
N ILE A 70 -5.46 17.01 30.63
CA ILE A 70 -4.00 17.25 30.43
C ILE A 70 -3.00 16.06 30.40
N ASN A 71 -2.33 15.85 29.25
CA ASN A 71 -0.89 16.18 29.13
C ASN A 71 -0.31 16.19 27.71
N ASN A 72 0.36 17.30 27.45
CA ASN A 72 1.19 17.66 26.30
C ASN A 72 2.55 16.95 26.39
N THR A 73 3.16 16.54 25.26
CA THR A 73 4.60 16.77 24.98
C THR A 73 5.00 16.20 23.62
N SER A 74 5.36 17.13 22.75
CA SER A 74 6.13 16.99 21.52
C SER A 74 7.44 16.22 21.66
N SER A 75 7.76 15.36 20.68
CA SER A 75 9.06 15.42 19.99
C SER A 75 9.13 14.50 18.77
N SER A 76 9.53 15.12 17.68
CA SER A 76 10.00 14.55 16.42
C SER A 76 11.14 13.53 16.59
N ARG A 77 11.13 12.44 15.82
CA ARG A 77 12.15 12.07 14.80
C ARG A 77 12.18 10.54 14.51
N LEU A 78 12.04 10.25 13.22
CA LEU A 78 12.63 9.16 12.40
C LEU A 78 13.23 7.94 13.13
N ALA A 79 12.72 6.74 12.82
CA ALA A 79 13.54 5.54 12.69
C ALA A 79 12.92 4.52 11.73
N MET A 80 13.66 4.26 10.65
CA MET A 80 13.63 3.06 9.81
C MET A 80 14.16 1.87 10.63
N VAL A 81 13.51 0.70 10.61
CA VAL A 81 14.17 -0.62 10.73
C VAL A 81 13.19 -1.76 10.39
N SER A 82 13.75 -2.76 9.73
CA SER A 82 13.13 -3.97 9.20
C SER A 82 12.91 -5.07 10.27
N ARG A 83 12.14 -6.11 9.85
CA ARG A 83 12.27 -7.55 10.17
C ARG A 83 11.54 -8.16 11.39
N SER A 84 10.62 -9.06 11.03
CA SER A 84 10.40 -10.46 11.48
C SER A 84 9.93 -10.83 12.90
N SER A 85 8.89 -11.69 12.87
CA SER A 85 8.61 -12.89 13.67
C SER A 85 8.00 -12.83 15.08
N SER A 86 6.77 -13.36 15.13
CA SER A 86 6.23 -14.43 16.01
C SER A 86 5.79 -14.16 17.45
N ALA A 87 4.51 -14.54 17.72
CA ALA A 87 3.88 -15.08 18.94
C ALA A 87 4.11 -14.32 20.27
N ASN A 88 3.10 -13.90 21.05
CA ASN A 88 2.04 -14.72 21.65
C ASN A 88 1.08 -13.82 22.49
N ARG A 89 -0.24 -14.13 22.45
CA ARG A 89 -1.30 -13.99 23.48
C ARG A 89 -1.50 -12.70 24.31
N GLY A 90 -2.73 -12.17 24.19
CA GLY A 90 -3.67 -12.00 25.31
C GLY A 90 -4.04 -10.57 25.72
N GLY A 91 -5.30 -10.18 25.51
CA GLY A 91 -5.93 -9.04 26.17
C GLY A 91 -6.77 -8.13 25.26
N GLU A 92 -8.03 -8.49 25.04
CA GLU A 92 -9.06 -7.56 24.57
C GLU A 92 -9.54 -6.70 25.74
N SER A 93 -9.42 -5.38 25.60
CA SER A 93 -10.42 -4.42 26.10
C SER A 93 -10.26 -3.09 25.37
N SER A 94 -11.30 -2.79 24.63
CA SER A 94 -11.60 -1.62 23.81
C SER A 94 -11.58 -0.31 24.59
N SER A 95 -10.91 0.72 24.06
CA SER A 95 -11.23 2.11 24.37
C SER A 95 -11.10 2.96 23.11
N GLY A 96 -12.23 3.50 22.66
CA GLY A 96 -12.40 4.20 21.39
C GLY A 96 -11.73 5.57 21.41
N THR A 97 -10.64 5.69 20.66
CA THR A 97 -10.10 6.98 20.23
C THR A 97 -10.77 7.31 18.90
N ALA A 98 -11.44 8.45 18.79
CA ALA A 98 -11.96 8.97 17.53
C ALA A 98 -10.75 9.28 16.62
N VAL A 99 -10.43 8.32 15.76
CA VAL A 99 -9.37 8.37 14.77
C VAL A 99 -9.76 9.46 13.76
N VAL A 100 -8.91 10.46 13.58
CA VAL A 100 -8.91 11.28 12.36
C VAL A 100 -8.91 10.29 11.22
N GLU A 101 -9.99 10.26 10.45
CA GLU A 101 -10.20 9.34 9.32
C GLU A 101 -9.24 9.72 8.18
N ASP A 102 -7.95 9.50 8.44
CA ASP A 102 -6.96 9.26 7.43
C ASP A 102 -7.50 8.06 6.68
N GLN A 103 -7.87 8.26 5.42
CA GLN A 103 -8.33 7.18 4.55
C GLN A 103 -7.14 6.23 4.39
N VAL A 104 -6.98 5.32 5.35
CA VAL A 104 -6.03 4.22 5.30
C VAL A 104 -6.56 3.33 4.20
N PHE A 105 -6.18 3.62 2.96
CA PHE A 105 -6.42 2.73 1.84
C PHE A 105 -5.82 1.38 2.25
N ALA A 106 -6.69 0.43 2.58
CA ALA A 106 -6.26 -0.91 2.96
C ALA A 106 -5.38 -1.43 1.82
N VAL A 107 -4.10 -1.69 2.12
CA VAL A 107 -3.15 -2.18 1.12
C VAL A 107 -3.78 -3.39 0.45
N PRO A 108 -4.09 -3.31 -0.85
CA PRO A 108 -4.81 -4.39 -1.52
C PRO A 108 -3.95 -5.64 -1.40
N SER A 109 -4.58 -6.72 -0.96
CA SER A 109 -3.87 -7.97 -0.70
C SER A 109 -3.12 -8.44 -1.96
N PHE A 110 -1.89 -8.95 -1.77
CA PHE A 110 -1.06 -9.46 -2.88
C PHE A 110 -1.80 -10.49 -3.75
N ARG A 111 -2.70 -11.26 -3.14
CA ARG A 111 -3.59 -12.21 -3.83
C ARG A 111 -4.57 -11.53 -4.77
N ARG A 112 -5.12 -10.37 -4.41
CA ARG A 112 -6.03 -9.60 -5.26
C ARG A 112 -5.29 -8.98 -6.45
N LEU A 113 -4.04 -8.55 -6.24
CA LEU A 113 -3.16 -8.09 -7.33
C LEU A 113 -2.80 -9.25 -8.28
N LEU A 114 -2.43 -10.41 -7.75
CA LEU A 114 -2.13 -11.60 -8.55
C LEU A 114 -3.36 -12.12 -9.32
N ALA A 115 -4.55 -12.01 -8.72
CA ALA A 115 -5.81 -12.35 -9.38
C ALA A 115 -6.14 -11.41 -10.55
N MET A 116 -5.65 -10.16 -10.57
CA MET A 116 -5.77 -9.30 -11.75
C MET A 116 -4.86 -9.73 -12.91
N ASN A 117 -3.85 -10.57 -12.64
CA ASN A 117 -2.91 -11.12 -13.62
C ASN A 117 -3.33 -12.50 -14.18
N LEU A 118 -4.44 -13.07 -13.67
CA LEU A 118 -5.05 -14.32 -14.14
C LEU A 118 -5.21 -14.47 -15.67
N PRO A 119 -5.59 -13.43 -16.45
CA PRO A 119 -5.78 -13.59 -17.89
C PRO A 119 -4.49 -13.88 -18.68
N GLU A 120 -3.30 -13.63 -18.12
CA GLU A 120 -2.00 -13.91 -18.73
C GLU A 120 -1.22 -15.01 -18.00
N TRP A 121 -1.91 -15.85 -17.21
CA TRP A 121 -1.29 -16.88 -16.36
C TRP A 121 -0.35 -17.83 -17.13
N ARG A 122 -0.57 -18.03 -18.43
CA ARG A 122 0.27 -18.87 -19.29
C ARG A 122 1.69 -18.32 -19.46
N GLN A 123 1.87 -17.00 -19.56
CA GLN A 123 3.19 -16.37 -19.71
C GLN A 123 3.89 -16.26 -18.36
N ALA A 124 3.15 -15.94 -17.30
CA ALA A 124 3.66 -15.91 -15.93
C ALA A 124 4.16 -17.29 -15.46
N THR A 125 3.44 -18.36 -15.78
CA THR A 125 3.85 -19.74 -15.44
C THR A 125 5.06 -20.18 -16.25
N LEU A 126 5.14 -19.84 -17.55
CA LEU A 126 6.32 -20.11 -18.38
C LEU A 126 7.57 -19.40 -17.84
N GLY A 127 7.46 -18.12 -17.48
CA GLY A 127 8.55 -17.37 -16.82
C GLY A 127 8.96 -17.97 -15.48
N SER A 128 8.00 -18.49 -14.71
CA SER A 128 8.25 -19.15 -13.43
C SER A 128 8.98 -20.50 -13.61
N ILE A 129 8.62 -21.28 -14.63
CA ILE A 129 9.34 -22.52 -14.98
C ILE A 129 10.79 -22.20 -15.36
N SER A 130 11.01 -21.17 -16.17
CA SER A 130 12.36 -20.70 -16.51
C SER A 130 13.15 -20.25 -15.26
N ALA A 131 12.51 -19.55 -14.32
CA ALA A 131 13.14 -19.14 -13.07
C ALA A 131 13.57 -20.32 -12.18
N VAL A 132 12.74 -21.37 -12.11
CA VAL A 132 13.11 -22.60 -11.39
C VAL A 132 14.32 -23.28 -12.04
N LEU A 133 14.32 -23.38 -13.38
CA LEU A 133 15.45 -23.96 -14.11
C LEU A 133 16.74 -23.14 -13.92
N PHE A 134 16.66 -21.81 -13.98
CA PHE A 134 17.79 -20.92 -13.75
C PHE A 134 18.31 -21.04 -12.30
N GLY A 135 17.42 -21.15 -11.32
CA GLY A 135 17.79 -21.41 -9.92
C GLY A 135 18.53 -22.74 -9.74
N ALA A 136 18.15 -23.78 -10.48
CA ALA A 136 18.82 -25.08 -10.45
C ALA A 136 20.24 -25.07 -11.06
N VAL A 137 20.58 -24.06 -11.88
CA VAL A 137 21.92 -23.92 -12.47
C VAL A 137 22.98 -23.74 -11.38
N GLN A 138 22.68 -23.05 -10.27
CA GLN A 138 23.64 -22.81 -9.18
C GLN A 138 24.12 -24.11 -8.50
N PRO A 139 23.23 -25.01 -8.03
CA PRO A 139 23.63 -26.32 -7.51
C PRO A 139 24.40 -27.17 -8.53
N VAL A 140 23.96 -27.20 -9.78
CA VAL A 140 24.62 -27.97 -10.84
C VAL A 140 26.02 -27.43 -11.11
N TYR A 141 26.19 -26.11 -11.15
CA TYR A 141 27.48 -25.45 -11.30
C TYR A 141 28.43 -25.79 -10.14
N ALA A 142 27.95 -25.74 -8.90
CA ALA A 142 28.74 -26.09 -7.72
C ALA A 142 29.20 -27.56 -7.78
N PHE A 143 28.30 -28.49 -8.13
CA PHE A 143 28.62 -29.90 -8.29
C PHE A 143 29.62 -30.15 -9.44
N ALA A 144 29.43 -29.49 -10.59
CA ALA A 144 30.33 -29.61 -11.73
C ALA A 144 31.73 -29.08 -11.41
N MET A 145 31.81 -27.95 -10.68
CA MET A 145 33.09 -27.40 -10.21
C MET A 145 33.80 -28.35 -9.25
N GLY A 146 33.09 -28.91 -8.27
CA GLY A 146 33.65 -29.91 -7.35
C GLY A 146 34.16 -31.15 -8.07
N SER A 147 33.41 -31.63 -9.07
CA SER A 147 33.80 -32.78 -9.90
C SER A 147 35.00 -32.48 -10.80
N MET A 148 35.13 -31.25 -11.29
CA MET A 148 36.31 -30.83 -12.05
C MET A 148 37.57 -30.84 -11.17
N ILE A 149 37.45 -30.39 -9.93
CA ILE A 149 38.57 -30.35 -8.98
C ILE A 149 38.98 -31.77 -8.58
N SER A 150 38.02 -32.68 -8.36
CA SER A 150 38.33 -34.08 -8.02
C SER A 150 39.09 -34.81 -9.12
N VAL A 151 38.87 -34.45 -10.40
CA VAL A 151 39.59 -35.04 -11.54
C VAL A 151 41.10 -34.78 -11.47
N TYR A 152 41.53 -33.64 -10.92
CA TYR A 152 42.96 -33.33 -10.79
C TYR A 152 43.71 -34.23 -9.81
N PHE A 153 42.99 -34.94 -8.93
CA PHE A 153 43.58 -35.89 -8.00
C PHE A 153 43.70 -37.31 -8.56
N LEU A 154 43.31 -37.56 -9.82
CA LEU A 154 43.54 -38.88 -10.44
C LEU A 154 45.06 -39.08 -10.71
N PRO A 155 45.58 -40.30 -10.51
CA PRO A 155 47.01 -40.60 -10.68
C PRO A 155 47.47 -40.69 -12.15
N ASP A 156 46.56 -40.88 -13.11
CA ASP A 156 46.89 -41.05 -14.53
C ASP A 156 46.71 -39.73 -15.32
N HIS A 157 47.82 -39.16 -15.79
CA HIS A 157 47.83 -37.91 -16.57
C HIS A 157 47.09 -37.99 -17.91
N SER A 158 46.97 -39.17 -18.51
CA SER A 158 46.27 -39.34 -19.78
C SER A 158 44.74 -39.28 -19.57
N GLU A 159 44.25 -39.85 -18.47
CA GLU A 159 42.83 -39.87 -18.12
C GLU A 159 42.33 -38.49 -17.67
N ILE A 160 43.16 -37.72 -16.95
CA ILE A 160 42.85 -36.33 -16.55
C ILE A 160 42.47 -35.50 -17.77
N LYS A 161 43.28 -35.51 -18.84
CA LYS A 161 43.03 -34.70 -20.05
C LYS A 161 41.69 -35.05 -20.71
N ALA A 162 41.35 -36.33 -20.78
CA ALA A 162 40.10 -36.78 -21.38
C ALA A 162 38.88 -36.33 -20.56
N LYS A 163 38.92 -36.50 -19.23
CA LYS A 163 37.82 -36.13 -18.32
C LYS A 163 37.66 -34.61 -18.23
N THR A 164 38.75 -33.86 -18.10
CA THR A 164 38.72 -32.39 -18.07
C THR A 164 38.10 -31.81 -19.34
N ARG A 165 38.39 -32.37 -20.52
CA ARG A 165 37.75 -31.93 -21.78
C ARG A 165 36.24 -32.13 -21.75
N THR A 166 35.75 -33.26 -21.23
CA THR A 166 34.31 -33.52 -21.09
C THR A 166 33.65 -32.53 -20.14
N TYR A 167 34.24 -32.27 -18.97
CA TYR A 167 33.71 -31.28 -18.03
C TYR A 167 33.77 -29.85 -18.57
N ALA A 168 34.81 -29.49 -19.34
CA ALA A 168 34.91 -28.18 -19.99
C ALA A 168 33.78 -27.98 -21.03
N LEU A 169 33.47 -29.00 -21.83
CA LEU A 169 32.33 -28.97 -22.76
C LEU A 169 30.99 -28.88 -22.01
N CYS A 170 30.86 -29.56 -20.86
CA CYS A 170 29.69 -29.46 -19.99
C CYS A 170 29.48 -28.02 -19.49
N PHE A 171 30.54 -27.31 -19.07
CA PHE A 171 30.47 -25.91 -18.66
C PHE A 171 30.01 -24.97 -19.79
N ILE A 172 30.52 -25.18 -21.01
CA ILE A 172 30.08 -24.40 -22.17
C ILE A 172 28.59 -24.65 -22.46
N GLY A 173 28.16 -25.91 -22.43
CA GLY A 173 26.74 -26.27 -22.59
C GLY A 173 25.85 -25.64 -21.51
N LEU A 174 26.27 -25.69 -20.25
CA LEU A 174 25.57 -25.10 -19.12
C LEU A 174 25.51 -23.56 -19.22
N ALA A 175 26.55 -22.91 -19.74
CA ALA A 175 26.55 -21.46 -19.99
C ALA A 175 25.54 -21.07 -21.08
N VAL A 176 25.53 -21.76 -22.23
CA VAL A 176 24.57 -21.51 -23.31
C VAL A 176 23.13 -21.77 -22.84
N PHE A 177 22.90 -22.87 -22.13
CA PHE A 177 21.60 -23.21 -21.56
C PHE A 177 21.11 -22.15 -20.57
N SER A 178 21.98 -21.71 -19.66
CA SER A 178 21.69 -20.65 -18.68
C SER A 178 21.31 -19.34 -19.37
N LEU A 179 22.03 -18.96 -20.43
CA LEU A 179 21.75 -17.77 -21.22
C LEU A 179 20.36 -17.83 -21.87
N LEU A 180 20.01 -18.96 -22.50
CA LEU A 180 18.71 -19.14 -23.15
C LEU A 180 17.54 -19.07 -22.14
N ILE A 181 17.71 -19.72 -20.99
CA ILE A 181 16.70 -19.69 -19.92
C ILE A 181 16.57 -18.29 -19.34
N ASN A 182 17.68 -17.60 -19.10
CA ASN A 182 17.67 -16.27 -18.53
C ASN A 182 16.94 -15.27 -19.46
N ILE A 183 17.24 -15.30 -20.76
CA ILE A 183 16.52 -14.50 -21.76
C ILE A 183 15.03 -14.84 -21.76
N SER A 184 14.69 -16.14 -21.78
CA SER A 184 13.29 -16.58 -21.75
C SER A 184 12.56 -16.12 -20.49
N GLN A 185 13.20 -16.20 -19.32
CA GLN A 185 12.65 -15.75 -18.04
C GLN A 185 12.35 -14.25 -18.07
N HIS A 186 13.35 -13.43 -18.44
CA HIS A 186 13.18 -11.98 -18.47
C HIS A 186 12.17 -11.53 -19.53
N TYR A 187 12.16 -12.16 -20.70
CA TYR A 187 11.17 -11.89 -21.74
C TYR A 187 9.74 -12.19 -21.26
N ASN A 188 9.51 -13.37 -20.67
CA ASN A 188 8.18 -13.76 -20.19
C ASN A 188 7.69 -12.84 -19.06
N PHE A 189 8.56 -12.44 -18.13
CA PHE A 189 8.18 -11.49 -17.08
C PHE A 189 8.00 -10.06 -17.58
N ALA A 190 8.80 -9.61 -18.55
CA ALA A 190 8.63 -8.30 -19.17
C ALA A 190 7.28 -8.21 -19.90
N ALA A 191 6.97 -9.19 -20.75
CA ALA A 191 5.69 -9.25 -21.46
C ALA A 191 4.50 -9.26 -20.48
N THR A 192 4.55 -10.12 -19.46
CA THR A 192 3.51 -10.18 -18.42
C THR A 192 3.36 -8.82 -17.70
N GLY A 193 4.47 -8.14 -17.41
CA GLY A 193 4.46 -6.83 -16.75
C GLY A 193 3.86 -5.72 -17.63
N GLU A 194 4.16 -5.73 -18.94
CA GLU A 194 3.63 -4.77 -19.91
C GLU A 194 2.12 -4.90 -20.06
N TYR A 195 1.62 -6.13 -20.27
CA TYR A 195 0.19 -6.38 -20.41
C TYR A 195 -0.60 -6.06 -19.13
N LEU A 196 -0.08 -6.43 -17.96
CA LEU A 196 -0.67 -6.07 -16.68
C LEU A 196 -0.75 -4.56 -16.49
N THR A 197 0.34 -3.85 -16.78
CA THR A 197 0.41 -2.38 -16.67
C THR A 197 -0.59 -1.72 -17.62
N LYS A 198 -0.65 -2.17 -18.88
CA LYS A 198 -1.61 -1.67 -19.88
C LYS A 198 -3.04 -1.82 -19.38
N ARG A 199 -3.40 -3.00 -18.90
CA ARG A 199 -4.74 -3.31 -18.39
C ARG A 199 -5.12 -2.46 -17.18
N ILE A 200 -4.18 -2.24 -16.26
CA ILE A 200 -4.40 -1.38 -15.09
C ILE A 200 -4.65 0.06 -15.55
N ARG A 201 -3.83 0.59 -16.46
CA ARG A 201 -3.99 1.96 -16.97
C ARG A 201 -5.31 2.16 -17.70
N GLU A 202 -5.71 1.23 -18.57
CA GLU A 202 -6.98 1.30 -19.30
C GLU A 202 -8.18 1.30 -18.35
N ARG A 203 -8.18 0.41 -17.35
CA ARG A 203 -9.25 0.35 -16.34
C ARG A 203 -9.29 1.59 -15.45
N MET A 204 -8.13 2.09 -15.05
CA MET A 204 -8.01 3.29 -14.22
C MET A 204 -8.55 4.51 -14.98
N LEU A 205 -8.09 4.72 -16.22
CA LEU A 205 -8.53 5.84 -17.05
C LEU A 205 -10.04 5.76 -17.33
N SER A 206 -10.54 4.59 -17.70
CA SER A 206 -11.97 4.39 -17.93
C SER A 206 -12.81 4.74 -16.70
N LYS A 207 -12.33 4.43 -15.49
CA LYS A 207 -13.02 4.78 -14.24
C LYS A 207 -12.92 6.26 -13.89
N ILE A 208 -11.76 6.87 -14.11
CA ILE A 208 -11.57 8.31 -13.92
C ILE A 208 -12.56 9.09 -14.78
N LEU A 209 -12.71 8.72 -16.05
CA LEU A 209 -13.62 9.41 -16.99
C LEU A 209 -15.12 9.23 -16.67
N THR A 210 -15.48 8.30 -15.78
CA THR A 210 -16.88 8.11 -15.34
C THR A 210 -17.24 8.92 -14.10
N PHE A 211 -16.29 9.61 -13.47
CA PHE A 211 -16.58 10.45 -12.33
C PHE A 211 -17.26 11.75 -12.75
N GLU A 212 -18.13 12.26 -11.87
CA GLU A 212 -18.76 13.56 -12.04
C GLU A 212 -17.73 14.70 -11.99
N ILE A 213 -18.06 15.85 -12.58
CA ILE A 213 -17.13 16.98 -12.68
C ILE A 213 -16.69 17.49 -11.30
N GLY A 214 -17.48 17.26 -10.25
CA GLY A 214 -17.15 17.65 -8.87
C GLY A 214 -16.08 16.80 -8.20
N TRP A 215 -15.68 15.68 -8.82
CA TRP A 215 -14.57 14.83 -8.37
C TRP A 215 -13.20 15.31 -8.90
N PHE A 216 -13.18 16.01 -10.04
CA PHE A 216 -11.99 16.56 -10.69
C PHE A 216 -11.62 17.93 -10.12
#